data_AF-A0A5C2SLZ6-F1
#
_entry.id   AF-A0A5C2SLZ6-F1
#
_cell.length_a   1.000
_cell.length_b   1.000
_cell.length_c   1.000
_cell.angle_alpha   90.00
_cell.angle_beta   90.00
_cell.angle_gamma   90.00
#
_symmetry.space_group_name_H-M   'P 1'
#
loop_
_entity.id
_entity.type
_entity.pdbx_description
1 polymer ?
#
loop_
_entity_poly.entity_id
_entity_poly.type
_entity_poly.pdbx_seq_one_letter_code
_entity_poly.pdbx_strand_id
1 'polypeptide(L)'
;MRALSQQTCALLDVPDEVLLDVLQYLQICDVLVLRKTCKRLYTLTQDRHVWLVMLHGQRNCAPLPPHLQDPSSWTHLSSDELEVVVRRLDEIHRTWLIQRSTYFLPSHDESCVLDPSFNNDDGARTIYSIEVFLDRWLLCVYHEKLVELWDLDRAVRYPHRPMLCGRQHVRGAGSFTSAITHLNPLDDVLTIAVSW
;
A
#
# COMPACT_ATOMS: atom_id res chain seq x y z
N MET A 1 2.62 -44.64 38.92
CA MET A 1 3.27 -43.32 38.90
C MET A 1 3.97 -43.15 37.56
N ARG A 2 3.43 -42.32 36.65
CA ARG A 2 4.04 -42.07 35.33
C ARG A 2 5.11 -40.99 35.50
N ALA A 3 6.35 -41.32 35.17
CA ALA A 3 7.42 -40.34 35.01
C ALA A 3 7.04 -39.43 33.85
N LEU A 4 6.72 -38.17 34.15
CA LEU A 4 6.67 -37.11 33.16
C LEU A 4 8.13 -36.84 32.76
N SER A 5 8.52 -37.35 31.59
CA SER A 5 9.78 -36.97 30.96
C SER A 5 9.81 -35.44 30.84
N GLN A 6 10.65 -34.78 31.64
CA GLN A 6 11.02 -33.39 31.42
C GLN A 6 11.76 -33.34 30.08
N GLN A 7 11.01 -33.21 29.00
CA GLN A 7 11.54 -32.70 27.75
C GLN A 7 11.84 -31.23 27.99
N THR A 8 13.04 -30.94 28.51
CA THR A 8 13.61 -29.61 28.39
C THR A 8 13.73 -29.33 26.90
N CYS A 9 13.04 -28.28 26.45
CA CYS A 9 13.10 -27.87 25.06
C CYS A 9 14.51 -27.32 24.83
N ALA A 10 15.41 -28.11 24.24
CA ALA A 10 16.81 -27.75 24.04
C ALA A 10 16.98 -26.39 23.32
N LEU A 11 15.98 -25.98 22.53
CA LEU A 11 15.91 -24.66 21.90
C LEU A 11 15.92 -23.51 22.94
N LEU A 12 15.25 -23.70 24.09
CA LEU A 12 15.16 -22.71 25.16
C LEU A 12 16.41 -22.65 26.05
N ASP A 13 17.41 -23.50 25.82
CA ASP A 13 18.68 -23.49 26.54
C ASP A 13 19.78 -22.73 25.77
N VAL A 14 19.52 -22.39 24.50
CA VAL A 14 20.44 -21.66 23.64
C VAL A 14 20.41 -20.15 23.97
N PRO A 15 21.50 -19.38 23.80
CA PRO A 15 21.51 -17.91 23.94
C PRO A 15 20.52 -17.18 23.01
N ASP A 16 20.11 -15.97 23.42
CA ASP A 16 19.13 -15.15 22.69
C ASP A 16 19.63 -14.79 21.28
N GLU A 17 20.92 -14.53 21.12
CA GLU A 17 21.54 -14.15 19.84
C GLU A 17 21.40 -15.25 18.79
N VAL A 18 21.58 -16.50 19.20
CA VAL A 18 21.43 -17.66 18.31
C VAL A 18 19.95 -17.87 17.97
N LEU A 19 19.04 -17.63 18.91
CA LEU A 19 17.61 -17.69 18.62
C LEU A 19 17.21 -16.61 17.62
N LEU A 20 17.70 -15.38 17.75
CA LEU A 20 17.48 -14.30 16.78
C LEU A 20 18.05 -14.69 15.40
N ASP A 21 19.22 -15.31 15.34
CA ASP A 21 19.83 -15.83 14.11
C ASP A 21 19.05 -17.01 13.50
N VAL A 22 18.28 -17.76 14.29
CA VAL A 22 17.33 -18.75 13.77
C VAL A 22 16.08 -18.06 13.21
N LEU A 23 15.57 -17.01 13.89
CA LEU A 23 14.34 -16.31 13.49
C LEU A 23 14.42 -15.68 12.09
N GLN A 24 15.60 -15.25 11.63
CA GLN A 24 15.78 -14.69 10.28
C GLN A 24 15.51 -15.70 9.14
N TYR A 25 15.55 -17.01 9.42
CA TYR A 25 15.26 -18.05 8.42
C TYR A 25 13.77 -18.42 8.36
N LEU A 26 12.96 -17.86 9.26
CA LEU A 26 11.55 -18.18 9.39
C LEU A 26 10.67 -17.24 8.58
N GLN A 27 9.52 -17.75 8.13
CA GLN A 27 8.51 -16.90 7.52
C GLN A 27 7.76 -16.10 8.61
N ILE A 28 7.11 -15.02 8.19
CA ILE A 28 6.34 -14.15 9.10
C ILE A 28 5.29 -14.96 9.89
N CYS A 29 4.62 -15.92 9.25
CA CYS A 29 3.66 -16.79 9.92
C CYS A 29 4.31 -17.62 11.03
N ASP A 30 5.49 -18.16 10.80
CA ASP A 30 6.20 -19.01 11.76
C ASP A 30 6.63 -18.19 12.98
N VAL A 31 7.14 -16.96 12.77
CA VAL A 31 7.48 -16.04 13.85
C VAL A 31 6.26 -15.67 14.69
N LEU A 32 5.11 -15.41 14.06
CA LEU A 32 3.86 -15.13 14.77
C LEU A 32 3.31 -16.35 15.54
N VAL A 33 3.57 -17.57 15.07
CA VAL A 33 3.24 -18.81 15.82
C VAL A 33 4.18 -18.97 17.00
N LEU A 34 5.50 -18.81 16.80
CA LEU A 34 6.51 -18.89 17.87
C LEU A 34 6.22 -17.91 19.00
N ARG A 35 5.78 -16.69 18.68
CA ARG A 35 5.38 -15.68 19.68
C ARG A 35 4.34 -16.20 20.70
N LYS A 36 3.47 -17.11 20.28
CA LYS A 36 2.37 -17.63 21.11
C LYS A 36 2.78 -18.79 22.02
N THR A 37 4.04 -19.23 21.96
CA THR A 37 4.50 -20.45 22.65
C THR A 37 4.96 -20.20 24.08
N CYS A 38 5.88 -19.27 24.31
CA CYS A 38 6.42 -18.95 25.63
C CYS A 38 6.83 -17.47 25.74
N LYS A 39 7.02 -16.99 26.98
CA LYS A 39 7.36 -15.58 27.26
C LYS A 39 8.69 -15.14 26.64
N ARG A 40 9.68 -16.04 26.60
CA ARG A 40 11.01 -15.74 26.01
C ARG A 40 10.93 -15.58 24.49
N LEU A 41 10.22 -16.47 23.81
CA LEU A 41 10.00 -16.34 22.37
C LEU A 41 9.08 -15.15 22.06
N TYR A 42 8.12 -14.86 22.92
CA TYR A 42 7.32 -13.64 22.81
C TYR A 42 8.22 -12.39 22.77
N THR A 43 9.16 -12.23 23.71
CA THR A 43 10.07 -11.08 23.74
C THR A 43 11.02 -11.05 22.55
N LEU A 44 11.58 -12.20 22.15
CA LEU A 44 12.53 -12.27 21.02
C LEU A 44 11.86 -11.96 19.68
N THR A 45 10.64 -12.43 19.46
CA THR A 45 9.87 -12.12 18.23
C THR A 45 9.38 -10.67 18.19
N GLN A 46 9.52 -9.89 19.25
CA GLN A 46 9.27 -8.45 19.26
C GLN A 46 10.54 -7.64 19.04
N ASP A 47 11.70 -8.28 18.89
CA ASP A 47 12.95 -7.58 18.65
C ASP A 47 12.92 -6.88 17.29
N ARG A 48 13.40 -5.63 17.27
CA ARG A 48 13.39 -4.76 16.09
C ARG A 48 14.23 -5.34 14.94
N HIS A 49 15.32 -6.04 15.26
CA HIS A 49 16.21 -6.64 14.27
C HIS A 49 15.48 -7.69 13.42
N VAL A 50 14.62 -8.50 14.03
CA VAL A 50 13.84 -9.54 13.33
C VAL A 50 13.02 -8.93 12.20
N TRP A 51 12.27 -7.85 12.49
CA TRP A 51 11.43 -7.18 11.50
C TRP A 51 12.23 -6.42 10.45
N LEU A 52 13.37 -5.83 10.82
CA LEU A 52 14.27 -5.21 9.84
C LEU A 52 14.81 -6.21 8.83
N VAL A 53 15.27 -7.39 9.28
CA VAL A 53 15.79 -8.43 8.37
C VAL A 53 14.70 -8.89 7.41
N MET A 54 13.47 -9.06 7.88
CA MET A 54 12.33 -9.40 7.04
C MET A 54 12.02 -8.29 6.01
N LEU A 55 12.04 -7.01 6.41
CA LEU A 55 11.84 -5.88 5.50
C LEU A 55 12.93 -5.81 4.42
N HIS A 56 14.19 -6.03 4.81
CA HIS A 56 15.31 -6.16 3.87
C HIS A 56 15.08 -7.29 2.85
N GLY A 57 14.59 -8.45 3.31
CA GLY A 57 14.21 -9.56 2.44
C GLY A 57 13.10 -9.19 1.45
N GLN A 58 12.03 -8.56 1.95
CA GLN A 58 10.88 -8.16 1.12
C GLN A 58 11.24 -7.11 0.06
N ARG A 59 12.17 -6.20 0.35
CA ARG A 59 12.67 -5.21 -0.62
C ARG A 59 13.19 -5.85 -1.91
N ASN A 60 13.74 -7.07 -1.83
CA ASN A 60 14.28 -7.78 -2.99
C ASN A 60 13.18 -8.46 -3.83
N CYS A 61 11.98 -8.61 -3.28
CA CYS A 61 10.88 -9.35 -3.91
C CYS A 61 9.77 -8.44 -4.47
N ALA A 62 9.58 -7.24 -3.89
CA ALA A 62 8.54 -6.30 -4.28
C ALA A 62 8.98 -4.84 -4.08
N PRO A 63 8.46 -3.89 -4.89
CA PRO A 63 8.71 -2.49 -4.66
C PRO A 63 8.12 -2.04 -3.32
N LEU A 64 8.92 -1.35 -2.53
CA LEU A 64 8.47 -0.75 -1.28
C LEU A 64 7.72 0.57 -1.54
N PRO A 65 6.79 0.95 -0.65
CA PRO A 65 6.16 2.27 -0.66
C PRO A 65 7.21 3.39 -0.72
N PRO A 66 6.93 4.55 -1.37
CA PRO A 66 7.91 5.61 -1.58
C PRO A 66 8.63 6.06 -0.29
N HIS A 67 7.92 6.19 0.82
CA HIS A 67 8.47 6.60 2.12
C HIS A 67 9.40 5.54 2.76
N LEU A 68 9.42 4.31 2.24
CA LEU A 68 10.24 3.20 2.69
C LEU A 68 11.32 2.78 1.67
N GLN A 69 11.45 3.47 0.54
CA GLN A 69 12.43 3.10 -0.48
C GLN A 69 13.87 3.34 -0.02
N ASP A 70 14.09 4.39 0.78
CA ASP A 70 15.38 4.68 1.40
C ASP A 70 15.53 3.91 2.73
N PRO A 71 16.51 3.01 2.86
CA PRO A 71 16.78 2.29 4.11
C PRO A 71 17.09 3.22 5.31
N SER A 72 17.52 4.46 5.06
CA SER A 72 17.77 5.43 6.14
C SER A 72 16.49 5.74 6.93
N SER A 73 15.32 5.74 6.26
CA SER A 73 14.03 6.05 6.90
C SER A 73 13.60 4.99 7.92
N TRP A 74 14.08 3.76 7.79
CA TRP A 74 13.70 2.65 8.67
C TRP A 74 14.29 2.77 10.07
N THR A 75 15.35 3.57 10.22
CA THR A 75 15.99 3.83 11.52
C THR A 75 15.05 4.50 12.51
N HIS A 76 14.10 5.29 12.00
CA HIS A 76 13.11 6.01 12.81
C HIS A 76 11.91 5.14 13.20
N LEU A 77 11.72 3.98 12.56
CA LEU A 77 10.59 3.10 12.83
C LEU A 77 10.83 2.27 14.09
N SER A 78 9.83 2.26 14.96
CA SER A 78 9.73 1.36 16.09
C SER A 78 9.56 -0.10 15.64
N SER A 79 9.76 -1.04 16.57
CA SER A 79 9.57 -2.47 16.28
C SER A 79 8.13 -2.79 15.83
N ASP A 80 7.14 -2.18 16.49
CA ASP A 80 5.72 -2.37 16.17
C ASP A 80 5.37 -1.81 14.78
N GLU A 81 5.90 -0.63 14.43
CA GLU A 81 5.70 -0.04 13.10
C GLU A 81 6.32 -0.91 11.99
N LEU A 82 7.54 -1.43 12.22
CA LEU A 82 8.20 -2.35 11.30
C LEU A 82 7.40 -3.65 11.13
N GLU A 83 6.90 -4.22 12.23
CA GLU A 83 6.03 -5.40 12.16
C GLU A 83 4.80 -5.13 11.31
N VAL A 84 4.12 -4.00 11.51
CA VAL A 84 2.93 -3.63 10.73
C VAL A 84 3.27 -3.51 9.24
N VAL A 85 4.37 -2.85 8.90
CA VAL A 85 4.83 -2.70 7.51
C VAL A 85 5.12 -4.07 6.88
N VAL A 86 5.95 -4.89 7.53
CA VAL A 86 6.35 -6.21 7.03
C VAL A 86 5.15 -7.12 6.81
N ARG A 87 4.20 -7.12 7.76
CA ARG A 87 2.98 -7.92 7.64
C ARG A 87 2.09 -7.45 6.50
N ARG A 88 1.93 -6.14 6.31
CA ARG A 88 1.16 -5.59 5.18
C ARG A 88 1.78 -5.97 3.83
N LEU A 89 3.10 -5.88 3.72
CA LEU A 89 3.80 -6.26 2.50
C LEU A 89 3.65 -7.76 2.19
N ASP A 90 3.71 -8.63 3.21
CA ASP A 90 3.46 -10.07 3.04
C ASP A 90 2.01 -10.36 2.64
N GLU A 91 1.05 -9.68 3.24
CA GLU A 91 -0.36 -9.79 2.85
C GLU A 91 -0.57 -9.37 1.40
N ILE A 92 -0.02 -8.22 0.98
CA ILE A 92 -0.07 -7.76 -0.42
C ILE A 92 0.57 -8.80 -1.33
N HIS A 93 1.76 -9.30 -1.00
CA HIS A 93 2.46 -10.29 -1.82
C HIS A 93 1.65 -11.58 -2.01
N ARG A 94 1.05 -12.10 -0.94
CA ARG A 94 0.23 -13.32 -0.99
C ARG A 94 -1.09 -13.13 -1.71
N THR A 95 -1.69 -11.96 -1.57
CA THR A 95 -3.00 -11.66 -2.15
C THR A 95 -2.93 -11.13 -3.59
N TRP A 96 -1.74 -10.72 -4.06
CA TRP A 96 -1.58 -10.10 -5.37
C TRP A 96 -2.07 -10.96 -6.54
N LEU A 97 -1.80 -12.27 -6.49
CA LEU A 97 -2.19 -13.23 -7.53
C LEU A 97 -3.57 -13.84 -7.31
N ILE A 98 -4.22 -13.56 -6.17
CA ILE A 98 -5.56 -14.07 -5.89
C ILE A 98 -6.54 -13.33 -6.80
N GLN A 99 -7.40 -14.10 -7.48
CA GLN A 99 -8.46 -13.53 -8.30
C GLN A 99 -9.34 -12.62 -7.44
N ARG A 100 -9.42 -11.35 -7.83
CA ARG A 100 -10.27 -10.38 -7.15
C ARG A 100 -11.72 -10.73 -7.46
N SER A 101 -12.52 -10.97 -6.42
CA SER A 101 -13.95 -11.22 -6.53
C SER A 101 -14.75 -9.92 -6.64
N THR A 102 -14.15 -8.80 -6.24
CA THR A 102 -14.72 -7.47 -6.29
C THR A 102 -13.86 -6.60 -7.20
N TYR A 103 -14.49 -6.08 -8.25
CA TYR A 103 -13.89 -5.08 -9.12
C TYR A 103 -14.52 -3.73 -8.79
N PHE A 104 -13.65 -2.74 -8.66
CA PHE A 104 -14.01 -1.35 -8.78
C PHE A 104 -14.54 -1.12 -10.19
N LEU A 105 -15.79 -0.67 -10.28
CA LEU A 105 -16.30 0.04 -11.43
C LEU A 105 -16.47 1.48 -10.93
N PRO A 106 -15.69 2.46 -11.43
CA PRO A 106 -16.02 3.85 -11.22
C PRO A 106 -17.37 4.06 -11.90
N SER A 107 -18.45 3.98 -11.12
CA SER A 107 -19.78 4.31 -11.60
C SER A 107 -19.80 5.82 -11.83
N HIS A 108 -19.58 6.23 -13.07
CA HIS A 108 -19.94 7.58 -13.49
C HIS A 108 -21.47 7.60 -13.60
N ASP A 109 -22.14 8.09 -12.55
CA ASP A 109 -23.61 8.17 -12.49
C ASP A 109 -24.19 9.08 -13.60
N GLU A 110 -23.34 9.90 -14.23
CA GLU A 110 -23.73 10.82 -15.27
C GLU A 110 -22.88 10.60 -16.52
N SER A 111 -23.55 10.26 -17.63
CA SER A 111 -23.02 10.51 -18.97
C SER A 111 -22.75 12.00 -19.05
N CYS A 112 -21.48 12.35 -18.98
CA CYS A 112 -21.08 13.73 -19.05
C CYS A 112 -21.00 14.03 -20.51
N VAL A 113 -21.93 14.81 -21.00
CA VAL A 113 -21.82 15.44 -22.31
C VAL A 113 -20.56 16.30 -22.22
N LEU A 114 -19.44 15.72 -22.64
CA LEU A 114 -18.18 16.40 -22.78
C LEU A 114 -18.35 17.41 -23.91
N ASP A 115 -17.47 18.42 -23.93
CA ASP A 115 -17.46 19.49 -24.92
C ASP A 115 -17.78 18.91 -26.33
N PRO A 116 -18.73 19.47 -27.09
CA PRO A 116 -19.21 18.90 -28.36
C PRO A 116 -18.11 18.73 -29.43
N SER A 117 -16.90 19.25 -29.18
CA SER A 117 -15.69 18.94 -29.94
C SER A 117 -15.17 17.50 -29.77
N PHE A 118 -15.62 16.76 -28.75
CA PHE A 118 -15.28 15.36 -28.52
C PHE A 118 -16.44 14.46 -28.93
N ASN A 119 -16.20 13.58 -29.89
CA ASN A 119 -17.19 12.62 -30.34
C ASN A 119 -17.30 11.46 -29.33
N ASN A 120 -18.00 11.70 -28.22
CA ASN A 120 -18.20 10.73 -27.14
C ASN A 120 -19.63 10.17 -27.14
N ASP A 121 -20.08 9.67 -28.30
CA ASP A 121 -21.40 9.05 -28.44
C ASP A 121 -21.59 7.85 -27.49
N ASP A 122 -20.50 7.17 -27.12
CA ASP A 122 -20.49 6.06 -26.15
C ASP A 122 -20.25 6.51 -24.69
N GLY A 123 -20.06 7.81 -24.44
CA GLY A 123 -19.75 8.35 -23.11
C GLY A 123 -18.39 7.94 -22.53
N ALA A 124 -17.56 7.26 -23.32
CA ALA A 124 -16.22 6.83 -22.93
C ALA A 124 -15.30 8.05 -22.74
N ARG A 125 -14.38 7.97 -21.76
CA ARG A 125 -13.41 9.03 -21.44
C ARG A 125 -12.01 8.50 -21.58
N THR A 126 -11.12 9.28 -22.18
CA THR A 126 -9.73 8.89 -22.38
C THR A 126 -8.90 9.42 -21.21
N ILE A 127 -8.37 8.50 -20.39
CA ILE A 127 -7.43 8.86 -19.31
C ILE A 127 -6.14 9.34 -19.97
N TYR A 128 -5.79 10.59 -19.70
CA TYR A 128 -4.54 11.20 -20.14
C TYR A 128 -3.43 10.97 -19.11
N SER A 129 -3.71 11.19 -17.82
CA SER A 129 -2.79 10.94 -16.72
C SER A 129 -3.53 10.35 -15.51
N ILE A 130 -2.84 9.47 -14.78
CA ILE A 130 -3.33 8.83 -13.57
C ILE A 130 -2.22 8.82 -12.53
N GLU A 131 -2.50 9.39 -11.36
CA GLU A 131 -1.53 9.46 -10.26
C GLU A 131 -2.19 9.20 -8.91
N VAL A 132 -1.45 8.51 -8.04
CA VAL A 132 -1.89 8.24 -6.66
C VAL A 132 -1.06 9.08 -5.71
N PHE A 133 -1.73 9.87 -4.87
CA PHE A 133 -1.13 10.70 -3.84
C PHE A 133 -1.43 10.14 -2.46
N LEU A 134 -0.40 10.13 -1.61
CA LEU A 134 -0.51 9.76 -0.19
C LEU A 134 -1.15 8.38 0.02
N ASP A 135 -0.96 7.45 -0.93
CA ASP A 135 -1.55 6.10 -0.96
C ASP A 135 -3.08 6.05 -0.83
N ARG A 136 -3.76 7.19 -1.01
CA ARG A 136 -5.20 7.35 -0.75
C ARG A 136 -5.94 8.06 -1.86
N TRP A 137 -5.36 9.08 -2.46
CA TRP A 137 -6.05 9.93 -3.41
C TRP A 137 -5.67 9.55 -4.82
N LEU A 138 -6.65 9.17 -5.63
CA LEU A 138 -6.44 8.89 -7.04
C LEU A 138 -6.87 10.11 -7.86
N LEU A 139 -5.90 10.74 -8.52
CA LEU A 139 -6.12 11.82 -9.46
C LEU A 139 -6.16 11.25 -10.88
N CYS A 140 -7.26 11.51 -11.59
CA CYS A 140 -7.42 11.19 -13.00
C CYS A 140 -7.54 12.50 -13.79
N VAL A 141 -6.65 12.71 -14.76
CA VAL A 141 -6.75 13.77 -15.75
C VAL A 141 -7.16 13.13 -17.05
N TYR A 142 -8.27 13.58 -17.64
CA TYR A 142 -8.82 13.06 -18.87
C TYR A 142 -8.58 14.03 -20.02
N HIS A 143 -8.49 13.50 -21.23
CA HIS A 143 -8.24 14.26 -22.45
C HIS A 143 -9.31 15.33 -22.72
N GLU A 144 -10.54 15.09 -22.26
CA GLU A 144 -11.74 15.89 -22.50
C GLU A 144 -11.92 17.03 -21.47
N LYS A 145 -10.81 17.62 -21.03
CA LYS A 145 -10.74 18.75 -20.10
C LYS A 145 -11.30 18.47 -18.71
N LEU A 146 -11.31 17.20 -18.32
CA LEU A 146 -11.89 16.75 -17.08
C LEU A 146 -10.79 16.32 -16.12
N VAL A 147 -10.88 16.78 -14.88
CA VAL A 147 -10.05 16.32 -13.77
C VAL A 147 -10.96 15.77 -12.69
N GLU A 148 -10.65 14.57 -12.21
CA GLU A 148 -11.38 13.91 -11.12
C GLU A 148 -10.43 13.47 -10.01
N LEU A 149 -10.87 13.66 -8.77
CA LEU A 149 -10.16 13.22 -7.58
C LEU A 149 -11.02 12.21 -6.83
N TRP A 150 -10.45 11.05 -6.55
CA TRP A 150 -11.13 9.92 -5.92
C TRP A 150 -10.47 9.55 -4.59
N ASP A 151 -11.27 9.18 -3.59
CA ASP A 151 -10.78 8.66 -2.29
C ASP A 151 -10.77 7.13 -2.29
N LEU A 152 -9.57 6.54 -2.31
CA LEU A 152 -9.33 5.09 -2.31
C LEU A 152 -9.54 4.46 -0.93
N ASP A 153 -9.38 5.19 0.17
CA ASP A 153 -9.57 4.63 1.53
C ASP A 153 -11.01 4.13 1.72
N ARG A 154 -11.96 4.82 1.10
CA ARG A 154 -13.36 4.43 1.15
C ARG A 154 -13.65 3.21 0.30
N ALA A 155 -12.92 2.99 -0.78
CA ALA A 155 -13.02 1.77 -1.58
C ALA A 155 -12.55 0.54 -0.79
N VAL A 156 -11.58 0.69 0.12
CA VAL A 156 -11.16 -0.40 1.02
C VAL A 156 -12.30 -0.81 1.96
N ARG A 157 -13.05 0.17 2.51
CA ARG A 157 -14.16 -0.10 3.45
C ARG A 157 -15.47 -0.48 2.76
N TYR A 158 -15.69 0.07 1.56
CA TYR A 158 -16.89 -0.06 0.77
C TYR A 158 -16.50 -0.29 -0.70
N PRO A 159 -16.16 -1.53 -1.09
CA PRO A 159 -15.62 -1.88 -2.42
C PRO A 159 -16.56 -1.61 -3.60
N HIS A 160 -17.76 -1.07 -3.36
CA HIS A 160 -18.77 -0.73 -4.36
C HIS A 160 -19.11 0.77 -4.41
N ARG A 161 -18.44 1.60 -3.60
CA ARG A 161 -18.67 3.05 -3.55
C ARG A 161 -17.35 3.84 -3.39
N PRO A 162 -16.45 3.77 -4.39
CA PRO A 162 -15.39 4.76 -4.50
C PRO A 162 -16.06 6.14 -4.53
N MET A 163 -15.62 7.05 -3.66
CA MET A 163 -16.20 8.38 -3.61
C MET A 163 -15.39 9.28 -4.52
N LEU A 164 -16.00 9.70 -5.63
CA LEU A 164 -15.57 10.88 -6.34
C LEU A 164 -15.67 12.05 -5.36
N CYS A 165 -14.52 12.57 -4.94
CA CYS A 165 -14.44 13.64 -3.97
C CYS A 165 -14.57 15.01 -4.63
N GLY A 166 -14.03 15.13 -5.84
CA GLY A 166 -14.03 16.39 -6.57
C GLY A 166 -13.95 16.15 -8.06
N ARG A 167 -14.58 17.05 -8.79
CA ARG A 167 -14.57 17.05 -10.24
C ARG A 167 -14.47 18.48 -10.74
N GLN A 168 -13.58 18.71 -11.69
CA GLN A 168 -13.39 20.02 -12.30
C GLN A 168 -13.27 19.89 -13.81
N HIS A 169 -14.07 20.68 -14.53
CA HIS A 169 -13.84 20.93 -15.96
C HIS A 169 -12.93 22.15 -16.10
N VAL A 170 -11.84 21.99 -16.83
CA VAL A 170 -10.88 23.06 -17.08
C VAL A 170 -11.33 23.83 -18.33
N ARG A 171 -11.33 25.15 -18.24
CA ARG A 171 -11.70 26.02 -19.37
C ARG A 171 -10.52 26.16 -20.32
N GLY A 172 -10.78 26.16 -21.63
CA GLY A 172 -9.76 26.26 -22.67
C GLY A 172 -10.25 25.73 -24.01
N ALA A 173 -9.49 25.95 -25.08
CA ALA A 173 -9.74 25.38 -26.41
C ALA A 173 -8.84 24.16 -26.62
N GLY A 174 -9.30 23.16 -27.38
CA GLY A 174 -8.51 21.97 -27.68
C GLY A 174 -8.49 20.93 -26.56
N SER A 175 -7.73 19.86 -26.76
CA SER A 175 -7.60 18.76 -25.79
C SER A 175 -6.35 18.92 -24.95
N PHE A 176 -6.27 18.25 -23.81
CA PHE A 176 -5.00 18.25 -23.06
C PHE A 176 -3.89 17.56 -23.85
N THR A 177 -2.80 18.28 -24.08
CA THR A 177 -1.58 17.79 -24.74
C THR A 177 -0.48 17.47 -23.73
N SER A 178 -0.49 18.12 -22.56
CA SER A 178 0.36 17.81 -21.41
C SER A 178 -0.35 18.04 -20.08
N ALA A 179 0.04 17.28 -19.06
CA ALA A 179 -0.39 17.46 -17.68
C ALA A 179 0.79 17.21 -16.74
N ILE A 180 0.99 18.11 -15.79
CA ILE A 180 1.99 18.00 -14.71
C ILE A 180 1.28 18.25 -13.40
N THR A 181 1.60 17.42 -12.42
CA THR A 181 0.96 17.37 -11.12
C THR A 181 2.04 17.46 -10.05
N HIS A 182 1.80 18.29 -9.04
CA HIS A 182 2.75 18.50 -7.95
C HIS A 182 1.99 18.70 -6.64
N LEU A 183 2.24 17.81 -5.68
CA LEU A 183 1.77 17.98 -4.31
C LEU A 183 2.81 18.75 -3.51
N ASN A 184 2.46 19.94 -3.04
CA ASN A 184 3.31 20.68 -2.11
C ASN A 184 3.08 20.16 -0.68
N PRO A 185 4.07 19.53 -0.04
CA PRO A 185 3.91 18.95 1.30
C PRO A 185 3.80 19.98 2.42
N LEU A 186 4.09 21.27 2.17
CA LEU A 186 4.01 22.32 3.19
C LEU A 186 2.63 22.96 3.27
N ASP A 187 1.93 23.05 2.13
CA ASP A 187 0.66 23.77 2.02
C ASP A 187 -0.55 22.83 1.87
N ASP A 188 -0.32 21.50 1.79
CA ASP A 188 -1.32 20.49 1.42
C ASP A 188 -2.08 20.82 0.12
N VAL A 189 -1.43 21.57 -0.78
CA VAL A 189 -1.99 21.98 -2.07
C VAL A 189 -1.48 21.07 -3.17
N LEU A 190 -2.41 20.41 -3.86
CA LEU A 190 -2.16 19.72 -5.12
C LEU A 190 -2.31 20.70 -6.28
N THR A 191 -1.22 20.99 -6.96
CA THR A 191 -1.21 21.84 -8.16
C THR A 191 -1.23 20.98 -9.41
N ILE A 192 -2.12 21.33 -10.35
CA ILE A 192 -2.27 20.64 -11.63
C ILE A 192 -2.10 21.68 -12.73
N ALA A 193 -1.05 21.53 -13.54
CA ALA A 193 -0.80 22.33 -14.72
C ALA A 193 -1.12 21.49 -15.96
N VAL A 194 -1.95 22.03 -16.85
CA VAL A 194 -2.34 21.37 -18.10
C VAL A 194 -2.09 22.30 -19.29
N SER A 195 -1.63 21.76 -20.41
CA SER A 195 -1.52 22.49 -21.68
C SER A 195 -2.49 21.96 -22.71
N TRP A 196 -2.82 22.79 -23.69
CA TRP A 196 -3.65 22.48 -24.84
C TRP A 196 -2.90 22.81 -26.13
#